data_AF-A0A944PYE2-F1
#
_entry.id   AF-A0A944PYE2-F1
#
_cell.length_a   1.000
_cell.length_b   1.000
_cell.length_c   1.000
_cell.angle_alpha   90.00
_cell.angle_beta   90.00
_cell.angle_gamma   90.00
#
_symmetry.space_group_name_H-M   'P 1'
#
loop_
_entity.id
_entity.type
_entity.pdbx_description
1 polymer ?
#
loop_
_entity_poly.entity_id
_entity_poly.type
_entity_poly.pdbx_seq_one_letter_code
_entity_poly.pdbx_strand_id
1 'polypeptide(L)'
;MSKAPVTRPERVLFVHAHPDDETLSSGGTIATLLERGAEVTVLTATRGERGEMLTPALAPLAGDGPRVARHRETEIAAALRALGGPAHLWLGGPGARPTDLPERRYTDSGMQWGADGRATAADDAPADSLTAADIGEVVDDVRAAIRSTGADAVISYADDGGYGHPDHVRVHHAVRYAAKAEEVPFSMIVDPASGDADVTVDVLPVRAKVRAAVEQYRSQVTADPVDPRDPRALTWVMPHGVRQAAPSVEAYRHADASAAPAPQTYAELSTQGRVTALVVALVAGLLVGALGTVTHQQTIGTFPVGLVLTTLIVVGLTVGVRLLFRSRGMVAAIGIGIIVATQVLVSVGGQSSPLVLANAAGYVWTFAPALVTLFALAWPDLSGIRAARAAEAARSGSASSRG
;
A
#
# COMPACT_ATOMS: atom_id res chain seq x y z
N MET A 1 22.29 18.93 -44.42
CA MET A 1 22.24 19.33 -42.99
C MET A 1 21.28 18.38 -42.29
N SER A 2 21.80 17.38 -41.58
CA SER A 2 20.97 16.45 -40.81
C SER A 2 20.45 17.18 -39.59
N LYS A 3 19.14 17.32 -39.46
CA LYS A 3 18.49 17.92 -38.29
C LYS A 3 18.69 16.92 -37.14
N ALA A 4 19.57 17.25 -36.19
CA ALA A 4 19.73 16.45 -34.99
C ALA A 4 18.34 16.24 -34.36
N PRO A 5 18.00 15.01 -33.90
CA PRO A 5 16.71 14.77 -33.29
C PRO A 5 16.60 15.67 -32.06
N VAL A 6 15.56 16.51 -32.02
CA VAL A 6 15.21 17.27 -30.82
C VAL A 6 14.71 16.23 -29.83
N THR A 7 15.57 15.79 -28.92
CA THR A 7 15.16 14.92 -27.82
C THR A 7 14.28 15.75 -26.89
N ARG A 8 13.01 15.36 -26.75
CA ARG A 8 12.11 15.98 -25.78
C ARG A 8 12.72 15.88 -24.37
N PRO A 9 12.45 16.85 -23.48
CA PRO A 9 12.85 16.75 -22.08
C PRO A 9 12.39 15.42 -21.46
N GLU A 10 13.23 14.86 -20.60
CA GLU A 10 12.84 13.72 -19.75
C GLU A 10 11.81 14.20 -18.73
N ARG A 11 10.73 13.42 -18.55
CA ARG A 11 9.63 13.73 -17.65
C ARG A 11 9.65 12.79 -16.46
N VAL A 12 9.87 13.31 -15.25
CA VAL A 12 10.00 12.48 -14.04
C VAL A 12 8.91 12.84 -13.04
N LEU A 13 8.18 11.82 -12.59
CA LEU A 13 7.13 11.94 -11.58
C LEU A 13 7.65 11.46 -10.22
N PHE A 14 7.67 12.34 -9.23
CA PHE A 14 7.94 12.00 -7.83
C PHE A 14 6.62 11.84 -7.11
N VAL A 15 6.42 10.73 -6.39
CA VAL A 15 5.17 10.46 -5.67
C VAL A 15 5.45 10.31 -4.19
N HIS A 16 4.85 11.18 -3.39
CA HIS A 16 5.02 11.26 -1.95
C HIS A 16 3.69 11.26 -1.20
N ALA A 17 3.71 10.82 0.04
CA ALA A 17 2.54 10.78 0.89
C ALA A 17 2.20 12.17 1.46
N HIS A 18 3.19 12.90 1.99
CA HIS A 18 2.97 14.13 2.73
C HIS A 18 3.77 15.33 2.21
N PRO A 19 3.34 16.57 2.55
CA PRO A 19 4.08 17.80 2.26
C PRO A 19 5.38 17.95 3.08
N ASP A 20 6.54 17.57 2.56
CA ASP A 20 7.90 17.65 3.16
C ASP A 20 8.75 16.49 2.64
N ASP A 21 8.13 15.32 2.51
CA ASP A 21 8.75 14.08 2.03
C ASP A 21 9.54 14.32 0.74
N GLU A 22 9.00 15.09 -0.22
CA GLU A 22 9.67 15.36 -1.50
C GLU A 22 10.97 16.14 -1.32
N THR A 23 11.00 17.06 -0.36
CA THR A 23 12.17 17.90 -0.06
C THR A 23 13.18 17.14 0.80
N LEU A 24 12.70 16.40 1.81
CA LEU A 24 13.56 15.71 2.77
C LEU A 24 14.23 14.46 2.18
N SER A 25 13.56 13.76 1.25
CA SER A 25 14.04 12.50 0.69
C SER A 25 14.57 12.60 -0.74
N SER A 26 14.15 13.60 -1.50
CA SER A 26 14.46 13.72 -2.94
C SER A 26 14.68 15.15 -3.44
N GLY A 27 14.75 16.13 -2.55
CA GLY A 27 14.74 17.55 -2.92
C GLY A 27 15.95 17.94 -3.75
N GLY A 28 17.10 17.32 -3.48
CA GLY A 28 18.32 17.52 -4.24
C GLY A 28 18.22 16.95 -5.67
N THR A 29 17.64 15.77 -5.83
CA THR A 29 17.45 15.16 -7.15
C THR A 29 16.42 15.92 -7.96
N ILE A 30 15.31 16.36 -7.36
CA ILE A 30 14.32 17.23 -8.00
C ILE A 30 15.00 18.50 -8.54
N ALA A 31 15.75 19.22 -7.69
CA ALA A 31 16.44 20.44 -8.10
C ALA A 31 17.51 20.18 -9.18
N THR A 32 18.23 19.06 -9.09
CA THR A 32 19.25 18.66 -10.06
C THR A 32 18.65 18.35 -11.43
N LEU A 33 17.52 17.62 -11.47
CA LEU A 33 16.81 17.29 -12.70
C LEU A 33 16.29 18.56 -13.40
N LEU A 34 15.70 19.48 -12.64
CA LEU A 34 15.23 20.77 -13.16
C LEU A 34 16.38 21.60 -13.75
N GLU A 35 17.54 21.67 -13.09
CA GLU A 35 18.73 22.37 -13.63
C GLU A 35 19.29 21.72 -14.90
N ARG A 36 19.08 20.42 -15.08
CA ARG A 36 19.45 19.68 -16.30
C ARG A 36 18.40 19.78 -17.41
N GLY A 37 17.31 20.50 -17.19
CA GLY A 37 16.26 20.74 -18.18
C GLY A 37 15.23 19.62 -18.28
N ALA A 38 15.16 18.72 -17.30
CA ALA A 38 14.05 17.76 -17.19
C ALA A 38 12.77 18.46 -16.72
N GLU A 39 11.63 17.90 -17.11
CA GLU A 39 10.31 18.30 -16.63
C GLU A 39 9.96 17.44 -15.41
N VAL A 40 9.89 18.06 -14.23
CA VAL A 40 9.63 17.34 -12.97
C VAL A 40 8.23 17.67 -12.46
N THR A 41 7.48 16.64 -12.09
CA THR A 41 6.20 16.79 -11.37
C THR A 41 6.28 16.08 -10.02
N VAL A 42 5.79 16.73 -8.97
CA VAL A 42 5.58 16.12 -7.65
C VAL A 42 4.08 15.83 -7.48
N LEU A 43 3.74 14.60 -7.13
CA LEU A 43 2.41 14.15 -6.74
C LEU A 43 2.40 13.90 -5.24
N THR A 44 1.57 14.63 -4.50
CA THR A 44 1.43 14.47 -3.04
C THR A 44 0.07 13.86 -2.70
N ALA A 45 0.05 12.80 -1.88
CA ALA A 45 -1.16 12.02 -1.62
C ALA A 45 -2.14 12.70 -0.64
N THR A 46 -1.62 13.22 0.48
CA THR A 46 -2.40 13.85 1.55
C THR A 46 -1.86 15.25 1.85
N ARG A 47 -2.51 16.01 2.74
CA ARG A 47 -2.00 17.33 3.16
C ARG A 47 -1.27 17.27 4.51
N GLY A 48 -0.97 16.06 5.00
CA GLY A 48 -0.26 15.86 6.25
C GLY A 48 -0.98 16.45 7.45
N GLU A 49 -2.31 16.31 7.47
CA GLU A 49 -3.23 16.95 8.41
C GLU A 49 -3.02 16.51 9.86
N ARG A 50 -2.33 15.39 10.07
CA ARG A 50 -2.02 14.82 11.39
C ARG A 50 -0.57 15.00 11.79
N GLY A 51 0.22 15.73 10.99
CA GLY A 51 1.60 16.09 11.33
C GLY A 51 1.68 16.90 12.62
N GLU A 52 2.74 16.65 13.40
CA GLU A 52 3.02 17.40 14.62
C GLU A 52 3.41 18.86 14.30
N MET A 53 3.07 19.79 15.20
CA MET A 53 3.41 21.22 15.03
C MET A 53 4.60 21.55 15.94
N LEU A 54 5.79 21.68 15.35
CA LEU A 54 7.05 21.84 16.09
C LEU A 54 7.17 23.16 16.85
N THR A 55 6.65 24.27 16.31
CA THR A 55 6.90 25.61 16.88
C THR A 55 5.79 26.09 17.81
N PRO A 56 6.10 26.85 18.88
CA PRO A 56 5.09 27.44 19.75
C PRO A 56 4.07 28.32 19.02
N ALA A 57 4.50 28.98 17.93
CA ALA A 57 3.62 29.80 17.09
C ALA A 57 2.59 28.97 16.31
N LEU A 58 2.91 27.71 15.99
CA LEU A 58 2.05 26.80 15.23
C LEU A 58 1.34 25.78 16.12
N ALA A 59 1.72 25.66 17.40
CA ALA A 59 1.05 24.81 18.38
C ALA A 59 -0.49 24.98 18.41
N PRO A 60 -1.09 26.18 18.24
CA PRO A 60 -2.55 26.33 18.16
C PRO A 60 -3.23 25.73 16.91
N LEU A 61 -2.46 25.24 15.93
CA LEU A 61 -2.97 24.49 14.79
C LEU A 61 -3.08 22.99 15.09
N ALA A 62 -2.30 22.48 16.05
CA ALA A 62 -2.23 21.04 16.33
C ALA A 62 -3.61 20.49 16.68
N GLY A 63 -3.99 19.37 16.05
CA GLY A 63 -5.30 18.73 16.21
C GLY A 63 -6.44 19.33 15.37
N ASP A 64 -6.24 20.48 14.70
CA ASP A 64 -7.20 21.03 13.73
C ASP A 64 -6.74 20.68 12.30
N GLY A 65 -7.08 19.45 11.87
CA GLY A 65 -6.66 18.91 10.58
C GLY A 65 -6.92 19.84 9.38
N PRO A 66 -8.11 20.47 9.24
CA PRO A 66 -8.36 21.44 8.17
C PRO A 66 -7.45 22.68 8.20
N ARG A 67 -7.10 23.19 9.38
CA ARG A 67 -6.15 24.33 9.49
C ARG A 67 -4.72 23.88 9.23
N VAL A 68 -4.31 22.71 9.71
CA VAL A 68 -3.00 22.11 9.42
C VAL A 68 -2.85 21.90 7.91
N ALA A 69 -3.85 21.31 7.26
CA ALA A 69 -3.89 21.12 5.80
C ALA A 69 -3.59 22.43 5.05
N ARG A 70 -4.36 23.49 5.33
CA ARG A 70 -4.19 24.79 4.68
C ARG A 70 -2.80 25.38 4.92
N HIS A 71 -2.25 25.18 6.12
CA HIS A 71 -0.90 25.65 6.41
C HIS A 71 0.14 24.87 5.59
N ARG A 72 0.10 23.54 5.63
CA ARG A 72 1.05 22.69 4.92
C ARG A 72 0.96 22.82 3.39
N GLU A 73 -0.23 23.09 2.84
CA GLU A 73 -0.40 23.45 1.43
C GLU A 73 0.41 24.70 1.04
N THR A 74 0.49 25.71 1.93
CA THR A 74 1.33 26.89 1.68
C THR A 74 2.82 26.60 1.79
N GLU A 75 3.21 25.71 2.71
CA GLU A 75 4.60 25.31 2.92
C GLU A 75 5.14 24.57 1.70
N ILE A 76 4.44 23.52 1.21
CA ILE A 76 4.88 22.80 0.00
C ILE A 76 4.91 23.68 -1.23
N ALA A 77 3.91 24.54 -1.42
CA ALA A 77 3.93 25.46 -2.55
C ALA A 77 5.16 26.38 -2.52
N ALA A 78 5.61 26.82 -1.34
CA ALA A 78 6.84 27.60 -1.18
C ALA A 78 8.11 26.74 -1.35
N ALA A 79 8.14 25.53 -0.80
CA ALA A 79 9.26 24.62 -0.89
C ALA A 79 9.54 24.22 -2.35
N LEU A 80 8.50 23.84 -3.10
CA LEU A 80 8.64 23.49 -4.52
C LEU A 80 9.15 24.67 -5.34
N ARG A 81 8.68 25.90 -5.09
CA ARG A 81 9.25 27.10 -5.74
C ARG A 81 10.74 27.26 -5.43
N ALA A 82 11.16 27.01 -4.18
CA ALA A 82 12.57 27.09 -3.78
C ALA A 82 13.45 26.01 -4.44
N LEU A 83 12.92 24.81 -4.68
CA LEU A 83 13.62 23.74 -5.39
C LEU A 83 13.84 24.02 -6.89
N GLY A 84 13.14 25.00 -7.46
CA GLY A 84 13.21 25.34 -8.89
C GLY A 84 11.86 25.29 -9.61
N GLY A 85 10.77 25.02 -8.89
CA GLY A 85 9.40 25.08 -9.40
C GLY A 85 8.99 23.86 -10.24
N PRO A 86 9.12 22.61 -9.75
CA PRO A 86 8.46 21.49 -10.40
C PRO A 86 6.94 21.71 -10.43
N ALA A 87 6.25 21.07 -11.38
CA ALA A 87 4.80 21.02 -11.35
C ALA A 87 4.33 20.24 -10.12
N HIS A 88 3.11 20.51 -9.65
CA HIS A 88 2.55 19.86 -8.46
C HIS A 88 1.13 19.38 -8.72
N LEU A 89 0.85 18.16 -8.27
CA LEU A 89 -0.47 17.53 -8.31
C LEU A 89 -0.84 17.03 -6.90
N TRP A 90 -2.12 17.10 -6.57
CA TRP A 90 -2.69 16.38 -5.44
C TRP A 90 -3.29 15.07 -5.94
N LEU A 91 -3.02 13.96 -5.27
CA LEU A 91 -3.64 12.67 -5.59
C LEU A 91 -5.16 12.77 -5.47
N GLY A 92 -5.87 12.23 -6.45
CA GLY A 92 -7.32 12.34 -6.56
C GLY A 92 -7.81 13.72 -7.03
N GLY A 93 -6.91 14.65 -7.35
CA GLY A 93 -7.22 15.96 -7.94
C GLY A 93 -7.09 15.98 -9.48
N PRO A 94 -7.18 17.18 -10.09
CA PRO A 94 -7.00 17.35 -11.53
C PRO A 94 -5.65 16.80 -12.01
N GLY A 95 -5.66 15.98 -13.05
CA GLY A 95 -4.47 15.32 -13.58
C GLY A 95 -4.04 14.06 -12.81
N ALA A 96 -4.53 13.82 -11.59
CA ALA A 96 -4.24 12.64 -10.78
C ALA A 96 -5.54 11.91 -10.36
N ARG A 97 -6.51 11.91 -11.28
CA ARG A 97 -7.80 11.24 -11.18
C ARG A 97 -8.35 10.97 -12.59
N PRO A 98 -8.99 9.82 -12.86
CA PRO A 98 -9.72 9.62 -14.11
C PRO A 98 -10.75 10.74 -14.36
N THR A 99 -10.81 11.24 -15.60
CA THR A 99 -11.55 12.46 -15.96
C THR A 99 -13.07 12.34 -15.87
N ASP A 100 -13.58 11.12 -15.77
CA ASP A 100 -14.99 10.77 -15.61
C ASP A 100 -15.44 10.66 -14.14
N LEU A 101 -14.50 10.77 -13.19
CA LEU A 101 -14.78 10.66 -11.75
C LEU A 101 -14.70 12.03 -11.06
N PRO A 102 -15.56 12.27 -10.05
CA PRO A 102 -15.44 13.47 -9.21
C PRO A 102 -14.15 13.43 -8.40
N GLU A 103 -13.54 14.58 -8.13
CA GLU A 103 -12.33 14.70 -7.31
C GLU A 103 -12.45 13.96 -5.97
N ARG A 104 -11.33 13.44 -5.50
CA ARG A 104 -11.19 12.77 -4.21
C ARG A 104 -10.04 13.36 -3.44
N ARG A 105 -10.27 13.51 -2.14
CA ARG A 105 -9.24 13.90 -1.20
C ARG A 105 -8.94 12.71 -0.28
N TYR A 106 -7.68 12.36 -0.17
CA TYR A 106 -7.19 11.41 0.82
C TYR A 106 -6.68 12.18 2.03
N THR A 107 -7.15 11.81 3.23
CA THR A 107 -6.61 12.38 4.46
C THR A 107 -5.39 11.59 4.93
N ASP A 108 -4.48 12.28 5.62
CA ASP A 108 -3.41 11.66 6.40
C ASP A 108 -3.98 10.61 7.37
N SER A 109 -3.47 9.38 7.27
CA SER A 109 -3.93 8.26 8.11
C SER A 109 -3.46 8.43 9.57
N GLY A 110 -2.41 9.21 9.79
CA GLY A 110 -1.65 9.19 11.02
C GLY A 110 -0.91 7.87 11.20
N MET A 111 -0.10 7.81 12.26
CA MET A 111 0.73 6.65 12.55
C MET A 111 0.84 6.44 14.05
N GLN A 112 0.92 5.17 14.44
CA GLN A 112 1.25 4.75 15.79
C GLN A 112 2.26 3.61 15.75
N TRP A 113 3.02 3.45 16.83
CA TRP A 113 3.94 2.34 16.98
C TRP A 113 3.20 1.11 17.53
N GLY A 114 3.15 0.05 16.73
CA GLY A 114 2.67 -1.25 17.16
C GLY A 114 3.57 -1.87 18.23
N ALA A 115 3.02 -2.85 18.96
CA ALA A 115 3.76 -3.57 20.00
C ALA A 115 4.97 -4.37 19.47
N ASP A 116 5.05 -4.59 18.15
CA ASP A 116 6.17 -5.21 17.45
C ASP A 116 7.25 -4.19 17.01
N GLY A 117 7.10 -2.92 17.38
CA GLY A 117 8.00 -1.83 17.00
C GLY A 117 7.83 -1.37 15.55
N ARG A 118 6.80 -1.85 14.84
CA ARG A 118 6.49 -1.38 13.49
C ARG A 118 5.48 -0.26 13.52
N ALA A 119 5.65 0.68 12.62
CA ALA A 119 4.67 1.71 12.35
C ALA A 119 3.40 1.08 11.74
N THR A 120 2.25 1.46 12.26
CA THR A 120 0.92 1.10 11.72
C THR A 120 0.07 2.35 11.60
N ALA A 121 -1.01 2.28 10.82
CA ALA A 121 -2.02 3.34 10.81
C ALA A 121 -2.55 3.58 12.23
N ALA A 122 -2.88 4.82 12.55
CA ALA A 122 -3.48 5.17 13.83
C ALA A 122 -4.85 4.52 13.99
N ASP A 123 -5.20 4.08 15.19
CA ASP A 123 -6.48 3.40 15.47
C ASP A 123 -7.71 4.30 15.17
N ASP A 124 -7.51 5.61 15.22
CA ASP A 124 -8.50 6.65 14.92
C ASP A 124 -8.35 7.24 13.51
N ALA A 125 -7.65 6.54 12.60
CA ALA A 125 -7.51 6.96 11.21
C ALA A 125 -8.89 7.26 10.58
N PRO A 126 -9.07 8.42 9.91
CA PRO A 126 -10.33 8.75 9.26
C PRO A 126 -10.74 7.71 8.20
N ALA A 127 -12.04 7.56 7.97
CA ALA A 127 -12.56 6.62 6.97
C ALA A 127 -12.15 6.97 5.53
N ASP A 128 -11.87 8.25 5.27
CA ASP A 128 -11.35 8.81 4.02
C ASP A 128 -9.80 8.90 3.99
N SER A 129 -9.12 8.23 4.93
CA SER A 129 -7.66 8.18 4.96
C SER A 129 -7.06 7.37 3.82
N LEU A 130 -5.81 7.70 3.48
CA LEU A 130 -5.09 7.06 2.39
C LEU A 130 -4.94 5.54 2.58
N THR A 131 -4.70 5.09 3.82
CA THR A 131 -4.59 3.66 4.14
C THR A 131 -5.94 2.94 4.17
N ALA A 132 -7.03 3.64 4.50
CA ALA A 132 -8.39 3.10 4.49
C ALA A 132 -9.00 3.02 3.08
N ALA A 133 -8.59 3.90 2.16
CA ALA A 133 -9.07 3.91 0.79
C ALA A 133 -8.80 2.57 0.07
N ASP A 134 -9.58 2.23 -0.95
CA ASP A 134 -9.32 1.06 -1.79
C ASP A 134 -8.02 1.26 -2.59
N ILE A 135 -7.12 0.27 -2.63
CA ILE A 135 -5.81 0.48 -3.27
C ILE A 135 -5.97 0.66 -4.77
N GLY A 136 -6.97 0.02 -5.39
CA GLY A 136 -7.21 0.15 -6.81
C GLY A 136 -7.56 1.58 -7.17
N GLU A 137 -8.32 2.26 -6.31
CA GLU A 137 -8.61 3.68 -6.49
C GLU A 137 -7.34 4.54 -6.39
N VAL A 138 -6.49 4.28 -5.38
CA VAL A 138 -5.19 4.99 -5.24
C VAL A 138 -4.29 4.71 -6.45
N VAL A 139 -4.25 3.46 -6.93
CA VAL A 139 -3.52 3.04 -8.13
C VAL A 139 -4.03 3.76 -9.37
N ASP A 140 -5.34 3.79 -9.59
CA ASP A 140 -5.93 4.45 -10.76
C ASP A 140 -5.68 5.97 -10.76
N ASP A 141 -5.69 6.60 -9.58
CA ASP A 141 -5.35 8.01 -9.42
C ASP A 141 -3.85 8.27 -9.71
N VAL A 142 -2.94 7.38 -9.29
CA VAL A 142 -1.50 7.46 -9.67
C VAL A 142 -1.31 7.21 -11.18
N ARG A 143 -2.03 6.26 -11.78
CA ARG A 143 -1.98 6.02 -13.22
C ARG A 143 -2.45 7.23 -14.02
N ALA A 144 -3.50 7.91 -13.54
CA ALA A 144 -3.95 9.16 -14.12
C ALA A 144 -2.83 10.22 -14.09
N ALA A 145 -2.09 10.34 -12.99
CA ALA A 145 -0.93 11.23 -12.87
C ALA A 145 0.20 10.87 -13.85
N ILE A 146 0.55 9.58 -13.97
CA ILE A 146 1.55 9.10 -14.92
C ILE A 146 1.17 9.49 -16.35
N ARG A 147 -0.10 9.25 -16.74
CA ARG A 147 -0.60 9.55 -18.09
C ARG A 147 -0.71 11.04 -18.37
N SER A 148 -1.22 11.83 -17.42
CA SER A 148 -1.46 13.26 -17.62
C SER A 148 -0.15 14.04 -17.74
N THR A 149 0.88 13.62 -17.01
CA THR A 149 2.23 14.19 -17.09
C THR A 149 3.03 13.63 -18.26
N GLY A 150 2.68 12.43 -18.74
CA GLY A 150 3.47 11.72 -19.74
C GLY A 150 4.83 11.30 -19.20
N ALA A 151 4.87 10.86 -17.93
CA ALA A 151 6.09 10.51 -17.22
C ALA A 151 6.87 9.38 -17.92
N ASP A 152 8.19 9.57 -18.05
CA ASP A 152 9.16 8.60 -18.54
C ASP A 152 9.71 7.72 -17.43
N ALA A 153 9.65 8.20 -16.18
CA ALA A 153 10.05 7.47 -14.98
C ALA A 153 9.25 7.95 -13.76
N VAL A 154 9.07 7.07 -12.79
CA VAL A 154 8.44 7.37 -11.49
C VAL A 154 9.41 7.08 -10.36
N ILE A 155 9.45 7.96 -9.37
CA ILE A 155 10.28 7.82 -8.16
C ILE A 155 9.37 7.89 -6.92
N SER A 156 9.56 6.95 -5.99
CA SER A 156 8.81 6.93 -4.72
C SER A 156 9.56 6.10 -3.66
N TYR A 157 8.89 5.77 -2.56
CA TYR A 157 9.48 5.06 -1.42
C TYR A 157 9.95 3.63 -1.76
N ALA A 158 10.90 3.13 -0.97
CA ALA A 158 11.18 1.71 -0.86
C ALA A 158 9.98 0.91 -0.32
N ASP A 159 10.11 -0.43 -0.35
CA ASP A 159 9.05 -1.38 -0.02
C ASP A 159 8.53 -1.27 1.42
N ASP A 160 9.38 -0.81 2.34
CA ASP A 160 9.04 -0.52 3.72
C ASP A 160 8.53 0.92 3.95
N GLY A 161 8.41 1.74 2.90
CA GLY A 161 8.05 3.16 3.05
C GLY A 161 9.17 4.03 3.66
N GLY A 162 10.41 3.53 3.74
CA GLY A 162 11.59 4.19 4.30
C GLY A 162 11.80 3.96 5.80
N TYR A 163 10.74 4.02 6.61
CA TYR A 163 10.80 3.68 8.04
C TYR A 163 9.55 2.95 8.56
N GLY A 164 8.68 2.48 7.65
CA GLY A 164 7.45 1.77 7.97
C GLY A 164 6.18 2.63 7.96
N HIS A 165 6.26 3.95 7.74
CA HIS A 165 5.07 4.81 7.82
C HIS A 165 3.94 4.25 6.93
N PRO A 166 2.73 4.05 7.48
CA PRO A 166 1.65 3.35 6.79
C PRO A 166 1.25 4.02 5.47
N ASP A 167 1.22 5.35 5.42
CA ASP A 167 0.95 6.08 4.18
C ASP A 167 2.09 5.98 3.15
N HIS A 168 3.35 5.86 3.59
CA HIS A 168 4.48 5.71 2.66
C HIS A 168 4.46 4.33 2.02
N VAL A 169 4.21 3.30 2.83
CA VAL A 169 3.99 1.92 2.36
C VAL A 169 2.80 1.88 1.40
N ARG A 170 1.73 2.62 1.72
CA ARG A 170 0.54 2.71 0.87
C ARG A 170 0.86 3.31 -0.50
N VAL A 171 1.61 4.41 -0.53
CA VAL A 171 2.08 5.05 -1.77
C VAL A 171 3.03 4.13 -2.53
N HIS A 172 3.97 3.46 -1.86
CA HIS A 172 4.88 2.50 -2.51
C HIS A 172 4.10 1.46 -3.31
N HIS A 173 3.12 0.80 -2.68
CA HIS A 173 2.31 -0.20 -3.36
C HIS A 173 1.54 0.40 -4.54
N ALA A 174 0.90 1.55 -4.34
CA ALA A 174 0.14 2.21 -5.40
C ALA A 174 1.01 2.53 -6.62
N VAL A 175 2.17 3.14 -6.38
CA VAL A 175 3.15 3.49 -7.41
C VAL A 175 3.68 2.26 -8.12
N ARG A 176 4.04 1.21 -7.38
CA ARG A 176 4.56 -0.04 -7.96
C ARG A 176 3.55 -0.69 -8.91
N TYR A 177 2.28 -0.77 -8.50
CA TYR A 177 1.22 -1.31 -9.35
C TYR A 177 0.93 -0.40 -10.55
N ALA A 178 0.87 0.91 -10.35
CA ALA A 178 0.62 1.89 -11.41
C ALA A 178 1.73 1.90 -12.46
N ALA A 179 2.99 2.02 -12.04
CA ALA A 179 4.15 2.04 -12.92
C ALA A 179 4.25 0.74 -13.74
N LYS A 180 3.97 -0.42 -13.12
CA LYS A 180 3.91 -1.68 -13.86
C LYS A 180 2.79 -1.70 -14.90
N ALA A 181 1.59 -1.23 -14.55
CA ALA A 181 0.43 -1.22 -15.43
C ALA A 181 0.61 -0.26 -16.62
N GLU A 182 1.35 0.84 -16.43
CA GLU A 182 1.68 1.80 -17.47
C GLU A 182 3.02 1.53 -18.16
N GLU A 183 3.72 0.45 -17.77
CA GLU A 183 5.04 0.06 -18.28
C GLU A 183 6.11 1.18 -18.16
N VAL A 184 6.02 1.98 -17.10
CA VAL A 184 6.96 3.06 -16.79
C VAL A 184 8.01 2.58 -15.78
N PRO A 185 9.31 2.86 -16.00
CA PRO A 185 10.37 2.62 -15.02
C PRO A 185 10.04 3.19 -13.63
N PHE A 186 10.22 2.37 -12.60
CA PHE A 186 10.02 2.76 -11.20
C PHE A 186 11.34 2.66 -10.44
N SER A 187 11.73 3.73 -9.75
CA SER A 187 12.89 3.76 -8.86
C SER A 187 12.46 4.09 -7.43
N MET A 188 13.06 3.39 -6.47
CA MET A 188 12.78 3.51 -5.05
C MET A 188 13.88 4.31 -4.37
N ILE A 189 13.48 5.26 -3.51
CA ILE A 189 14.40 5.99 -2.63
C ILE A 189 14.96 5.01 -1.60
N VAL A 190 16.28 4.93 -1.49
CA VAL A 190 17.00 4.07 -0.54
C VAL A 190 18.06 4.87 0.22
N ASP A 191 18.47 4.37 1.39
CA ASP A 191 19.59 4.96 2.11
C ASP A 191 20.88 4.77 1.28
N PRO A 192 21.64 5.84 0.98
CA PRO A 192 22.93 5.74 0.30
C PRO A 192 23.93 4.78 0.95
N ALA A 193 23.82 4.55 2.27
CA ALA A 193 24.67 3.64 3.02
C ALA A 193 24.16 2.18 3.06
N SER A 194 22.98 1.89 2.53
CA SER A 194 22.40 0.53 2.52
C SER A 194 23.19 -0.47 1.66
N GLY A 195 23.89 0.00 0.63
CA GLY A 195 24.49 -0.85 -0.40
C GLY A 195 23.51 -1.33 -1.48
N ASP A 196 22.24 -0.92 -1.40
CA ASP A 196 21.18 -1.33 -2.33
C ASP A 196 20.97 -0.35 -3.51
N ALA A 197 21.81 0.68 -3.63
CA ALA A 197 21.66 1.74 -4.61
C ALA A 197 22.20 1.35 -5.99
N ASP A 198 21.37 1.45 -7.02
CA ASP A 198 21.77 1.33 -8.42
C ASP A 198 22.23 2.66 -9.00
N VAL A 199 21.65 3.76 -8.52
CA VAL A 199 21.93 5.13 -8.95
C VAL A 199 22.09 6.03 -7.74
N THR A 200 23.06 6.94 -7.81
CA THR A 200 23.24 8.02 -6.84
C THR A 200 23.33 9.37 -7.53
N VAL A 201 22.87 10.41 -6.85
CA VAL A 201 22.87 11.79 -7.33
C VAL A 201 23.64 12.65 -6.34
N ASP A 202 24.70 13.32 -6.79
CA ASP A 202 25.37 14.36 -5.99
C ASP A 202 24.49 15.60 -5.89
N VAL A 203 24.05 15.91 -4.67
CA VAL A 203 23.10 16.99 -4.39
C VAL A 203 23.76 18.20 -3.72
N LEU A 204 25.08 18.15 -3.48
CA LEU A 204 25.82 19.30 -2.94
C LEU A 204 25.75 20.54 -3.85
N PRO A 205 25.80 20.46 -5.19
CA PRO A 205 25.70 21.63 -6.06
C PRO A 205 24.39 22.41 -5.88
N VAL A 206 23.28 21.72 -5.60
CA VAL A 206 21.94 22.31 -5.43
C VAL A 206 21.57 22.53 -3.96
N ARG A 207 22.50 22.33 -3.03
CA ARG A 207 22.24 22.37 -1.58
C ARG A 207 21.54 23.65 -1.11
N ALA A 208 21.88 24.80 -1.69
CA ALA A 208 21.26 26.07 -1.33
C ALA A 208 19.74 26.08 -1.59
N LYS A 209 19.30 25.44 -2.69
CA LYS A 209 17.87 25.27 -3.02
C LYS A 209 17.18 24.33 -2.03
N VAL A 210 17.83 23.21 -1.70
CA VAL A 210 17.32 22.26 -0.69
C VAL A 210 17.16 22.94 0.66
N ARG A 211 18.16 23.70 1.12
CA ARG A 211 18.06 24.49 2.36
C ARG A 211 16.88 25.46 2.31
N ALA A 212 16.76 26.25 1.24
CA ALA A 212 15.67 27.20 1.10
C ALA A 212 14.28 26.53 1.11
N ALA A 213 14.17 25.31 0.58
CA ALA A 213 12.95 24.50 0.62
C ALA A 213 12.66 23.94 2.01
N VAL A 214 13.65 23.35 2.68
CA VAL A 214 13.55 22.85 4.07
C VAL A 214 13.08 23.96 5.02
N GLU A 215 13.59 25.17 4.85
CA GLU A 215 13.21 26.34 5.68
C GLU A 215 11.76 26.81 5.49
N GLN A 216 11.03 26.28 4.49
CA GLN A 216 9.60 26.54 4.31
C GLN A 216 8.72 25.65 5.19
N TYR A 217 9.18 24.45 5.57
CA TYR A 217 8.44 23.50 6.39
C TYR A 217 8.54 23.80 7.89
N ARG A 218 8.23 25.02 8.28
CA ARG A 218 8.37 25.52 9.66
C ARG A 218 7.47 24.80 10.66
N SER A 219 6.41 24.16 10.18
CA SER A 219 5.56 23.29 10.99
C SER A 219 6.25 21.98 11.38
N GLN A 220 7.14 21.45 10.51
CA GLN A 220 7.73 20.12 10.64
C GLN A 220 9.20 20.15 11.04
N VAL A 221 9.97 21.14 10.61
CA VAL A 221 11.42 21.16 10.83
C VAL A 221 11.92 22.54 11.26
N THR A 222 12.99 22.53 12.05
CA THR A 222 13.81 23.73 12.31
C THR A 222 15.19 23.50 11.75
N ALA A 223 15.52 24.16 10.64
CA ALA A 223 16.86 24.13 10.06
C ALA A 223 17.86 24.85 10.97
N ASP A 224 19.04 24.26 11.13
CA ASP A 224 20.11 24.89 11.89
C ASP A 224 20.69 26.09 11.12
N PRO A 225 21.23 27.09 11.86
CA PRO A 225 21.98 28.17 11.26
C PRO A 225 23.11 27.65 10.36
N VAL A 226 23.39 28.39 9.29
CA VAL A 226 24.50 28.08 8.38
C VAL A 226 25.82 28.14 9.17
N ASP A 227 26.61 27.06 9.14
CA ASP A 227 27.98 27.08 9.64
C ASP A 227 28.87 27.83 8.62
N PRO A 228 29.51 28.95 8.99
CA PRO A 228 30.40 29.67 8.08
C PRO A 228 31.61 28.85 7.61
N ARG A 229 31.99 27.78 8.34
CA ARG A 229 33.12 26.90 8.00
C ARG A 229 32.72 25.82 7.01
N ASP A 230 31.46 25.41 7.00
CA ASP A 230 30.88 24.49 6.02
C ASP A 230 29.48 24.96 5.63
N PRO A 231 29.38 25.92 4.69
CA PRO A 231 28.08 26.48 4.29
C PRO A 231 27.20 25.47 3.54
N ARG A 232 27.73 24.29 3.16
CA ARG A 232 26.97 23.22 2.50
C ARG A 232 26.44 22.21 3.51
N ALA A 233 26.89 22.25 4.75
CA ALA A 233 26.26 21.51 5.84
C ALA A 233 24.82 22.02 6.03
N LEU A 234 23.90 21.06 6.07
CA LEU A 234 22.50 21.31 6.35
C LEU A 234 22.04 20.25 7.32
N THR A 235 21.61 20.70 8.48
CA THR A 235 21.04 19.88 9.54
C THR A 235 19.76 20.54 10.00
N TRP A 236 18.82 19.74 10.50
CA TRP A 236 17.56 20.22 11.04
C TRP A 236 17.08 19.35 12.18
N VAL A 237 16.15 19.89 12.98
CA VAL A 237 15.50 19.17 14.08
C VAL A 237 14.03 18.93 13.74
N MET A 238 13.60 17.68 13.91
CA MET A 238 12.22 17.21 13.72
C MET A 238 11.36 17.50 14.97
N PRO A 239 10.01 17.36 14.91
CA PRO A 239 9.11 17.65 16.04
C PRO A 239 9.43 16.83 17.30
N HIS A 240 9.83 15.57 17.11
CA HIS A 240 10.24 14.65 18.17
C HIS A 240 11.70 14.85 18.65
N GLY A 241 12.33 15.97 18.31
CA GLY A 241 13.64 16.39 18.83
C GLY A 241 14.85 15.70 18.20
N VAL A 242 14.65 14.78 17.27
CA VAL A 242 15.77 14.13 16.56
C VAL A 242 16.35 15.10 15.54
N ARG A 243 17.68 15.22 15.57
CA ARG A 243 18.44 15.97 14.58
C ARG A 243 18.81 15.08 13.41
N GLN A 244 18.59 15.58 12.20
CA GLN A 244 18.97 14.92 10.95
C GLN A 244 19.98 15.79 10.18
N ALA A 245 20.78 15.13 9.33
CA ALA A 245 21.71 15.78 8.43
C ALA A 245 21.31 15.47 6.99
N ALA A 246 21.29 16.50 6.15
CA ALA A 246 21.03 16.36 4.74
C ALA A 246 22.17 15.54 4.09
N PRO A 247 21.86 14.47 3.34
CA PRO A 247 22.91 13.64 2.77
C PRO A 247 23.59 14.37 1.61
N SER A 248 24.88 14.16 1.40
CA SER A 248 25.61 14.73 0.24
C SER A 248 25.19 14.09 -1.08
N VAL A 249 24.62 12.88 -1.01
CA VAL A 249 24.08 12.13 -2.15
C VAL A 249 22.69 11.61 -1.83
N GLU A 250 21.81 11.60 -2.83
CA GLU A 250 20.54 10.87 -2.78
C GLU A 250 20.68 9.59 -3.61
N ALA A 251 20.05 8.50 -3.17
CA ALA A 251 20.27 7.18 -3.73
C ALA A 251 18.95 6.48 -4.11
N TYR A 252 19.00 5.74 -5.21
CA TYR A 252 17.84 5.09 -5.80
C TYR A 252 18.16 3.66 -6.22
N ARG A 253 17.20 2.76 -5.99
CA ARG A 253 17.20 1.37 -6.47
C ARG A 253 16.12 1.19 -7.53
N HIS A 254 16.43 0.63 -8.68
CA HIS A 254 15.42 0.33 -9.68
C HIS A 254 14.55 -0.85 -9.26
N ALA A 255 13.25 -0.76 -9.50
CA ALA A 255 12.37 -1.89 -9.30
C ALA A 255 12.64 -2.94 -10.39
N ASP A 256 12.84 -4.20 -9.98
CA ASP A 256 12.98 -5.30 -10.91
C ASP A 256 11.76 -5.39 -11.84
N ALA A 257 12.00 -5.31 -13.15
CA ALA A 257 10.94 -5.40 -14.17
C ALA A 257 10.15 -6.73 -14.11
N SER A 258 10.74 -7.78 -13.52
CA SER A 258 10.22 -9.15 -13.49
C SER A 258 9.20 -9.44 -12.38
N ALA A 259 9.09 -8.61 -11.33
CA ALA A 259 8.28 -8.93 -10.16
C ALA A 259 7.31 -7.80 -9.80
N ALA A 260 6.11 -7.84 -10.38
CA ALA A 260 4.96 -7.27 -9.68
C ALA A 260 4.64 -8.22 -8.51
N PRO A 261 4.61 -7.77 -7.23
CA PRO A 261 3.96 -8.58 -6.22
C PRO A 261 2.52 -8.77 -6.70
N ALA A 262 2.02 -10.01 -6.72
CA ALA A 262 0.59 -10.19 -6.84
C ALA A 262 -0.07 -9.45 -5.66
N PRO A 263 -1.25 -8.82 -5.83
CA PRO A 263 -2.01 -8.30 -4.69
C PRO A 263 -2.07 -9.39 -3.63
N GLN A 264 -1.46 -9.14 -2.47
CA GLN A 264 -1.23 -10.16 -1.48
C GLN A 264 -2.49 -10.44 -0.67
N THR A 265 -3.45 -9.52 -0.69
CA THR A 265 -4.71 -9.62 0.03
C THR A 265 -5.89 -9.08 -0.79
N TYR A 266 -7.11 -9.52 -0.46
CA TYR A 266 -8.35 -9.04 -1.10
C TYR A 266 -8.58 -7.54 -0.91
N ALA A 267 -8.08 -6.98 0.19
CA ALA A 267 -8.12 -5.55 0.45
C ALA A 267 -7.29 -4.75 -0.58
N GLU A 268 -6.30 -5.40 -1.19
CA GLU A 268 -5.45 -4.83 -2.24
C GLU A 268 -6.02 -4.98 -3.66
N LEU A 269 -7.24 -5.51 -3.81
CA LEU A 269 -7.91 -5.52 -5.11
C LEU A 269 -8.73 -4.25 -5.29
N SER A 270 -8.78 -3.74 -6.54
CA SER A 270 -9.71 -2.68 -6.94
C SER A 270 -11.16 -3.11 -6.73
N THR A 271 -12.11 -2.16 -6.74
CA THR A 271 -13.54 -2.48 -6.63
C THR A 271 -13.99 -3.52 -7.67
N GLN A 272 -13.57 -3.37 -8.93
CA GLN A 272 -13.85 -4.36 -9.99
C GLN A 272 -13.16 -5.71 -9.71
N GLY A 273 -11.90 -5.68 -9.24
CA GLY A 273 -11.15 -6.88 -8.85
C GLY A 273 -11.82 -7.64 -7.70
N ARG A 274 -12.35 -6.93 -6.70
CA ARG A 274 -13.09 -7.50 -5.57
C ARG A 274 -14.38 -8.17 -6.03
N VAL A 275 -15.18 -7.50 -6.88
CA VAL A 275 -16.39 -8.09 -7.46
C VAL A 275 -16.05 -9.35 -8.25
N THR A 276 -15.02 -9.28 -9.09
CA THR A 276 -14.55 -10.43 -9.89
C THR A 276 -14.12 -11.59 -8.97
N ALA A 277 -13.35 -11.31 -7.93
CA ALA A 277 -12.91 -12.31 -6.96
C ALA A 277 -14.08 -12.95 -6.20
N LEU A 278 -15.12 -12.19 -5.84
CA LEU A 278 -16.34 -12.73 -5.23
C LEU A 278 -17.12 -13.63 -6.19
N VAL A 279 -17.25 -13.24 -7.46
CA VAL A 279 -17.91 -14.06 -8.49
C VAL A 279 -17.14 -15.37 -8.72
N VAL A 280 -15.82 -15.30 -8.86
CA VAL A 280 -14.96 -16.49 -9.01
C VAL A 280 -15.07 -17.40 -7.78
N ALA A 281 -15.07 -16.83 -6.57
CA ALA A 281 -15.25 -17.57 -5.33
C ALA A 281 -16.62 -18.26 -5.26
N LEU A 282 -17.70 -17.58 -5.67
CA LEU A 282 -19.04 -18.16 -5.75
C LEU A 282 -19.10 -19.33 -6.75
N VAL A 283 -18.52 -19.15 -7.94
CA VAL A 283 -18.46 -20.20 -8.99
C VAL A 283 -17.66 -21.40 -8.51
N ALA A 284 -16.51 -21.18 -7.87
CA ALA A 284 -15.73 -22.27 -7.28
C ALA A 284 -16.54 -23.03 -6.22
N GLY A 285 -17.29 -22.31 -5.37
CA GLY A 285 -18.21 -22.91 -4.41
C GLY A 285 -19.29 -23.76 -5.07
N LEU A 286 -19.94 -23.26 -6.14
CA LEU A 286 -20.95 -23.99 -6.90
C LEU A 286 -20.37 -25.29 -7.50
N LEU A 287 -19.18 -25.24 -8.10
CA LEU A 287 -18.51 -26.39 -8.68
C LEU A 287 -18.17 -27.46 -7.63
N VAL A 288 -17.61 -27.05 -6.49
CA VAL A 288 -17.28 -27.96 -5.38
C VAL A 288 -18.55 -28.56 -4.77
N GLY A 289 -19.59 -27.75 -4.57
CA GLY A 289 -20.88 -28.21 -4.06
C GLY A 289 -21.54 -29.24 -4.99
N ALA A 290 -21.50 -28.99 -6.30
CA ALA A 290 -22.03 -29.92 -7.29
C ALA A 290 -21.23 -31.23 -7.32
N LEU A 291 -19.91 -31.15 -7.44
CA LEU A 291 -19.04 -32.32 -7.48
C LEU A 291 -19.16 -33.16 -6.21
N GLY A 292 -19.11 -32.51 -5.04
CA GLY A 292 -19.22 -33.21 -3.76
C GLY A 292 -20.58 -33.86 -3.54
N THR A 293 -21.65 -33.24 -4.03
CA THR A 293 -23.00 -33.85 -4.01
C THR A 293 -23.03 -35.14 -4.80
N VAL A 294 -22.32 -35.23 -5.92
CA VAL A 294 -22.25 -36.46 -6.74
C VAL A 294 -21.32 -37.52 -6.11
N THR A 295 -20.22 -37.12 -5.48
CA THR A 295 -19.14 -38.05 -5.10
C THR A 295 -19.10 -38.44 -3.62
N HIS A 296 -19.77 -37.72 -2.71
CA HIS A 296 -19.60 -37.93 -1.26
C HIS A 296 -19.95 -39.34 -0.77
N GLN A 297 -20.77 -40.09 -1.50
CA GLN A 297 -21.17 -41.44 -1.10
C GLN A 297 -20.19 -42.53 -1.56
N GLN A 298 -19.13 -42.21 -2.30
CA GLN A 298 -18.17 -43.20 -2.78
C GLN A 298 -17.40 -43.87 -1.62
N THR A 299 -17.24 -45.20 -1.68
CA THR A 299 -16.51 -45.99 -0.69
C THR A 299 -15.42 -46.85 -1.32
N ILE A 300 -14.36 -47.15 -0.55
CA ILE A 300 -13.39 -48.22 -0.84
C ILE A 300 -13.50 -49.23 0.30
N GLY A 301 -14.08 -50.40 0.02
CA GLY A 301 -14.54 -51.30 1.07
C GLY A 301 -15.57 -50.60 1.95
N THR A 302 -15.33 -50.56 3.26
CA THR A 302 -16.17 -49.85 4.24
C THR A 302 -15.76 -48.38 4.47
N PHE A 303 -14.66 -47.93 3.87
CA PHE A 303 -14.13 -46.59 4.11
C PHE A 303 -14.83 -45.54 3.24
N PRO A 304 -15.41 -44.47 3.81
CA PRO A 304 -16.17 -43.45 3.07
C PRO A 304 -15.25 -42.41 2.39
N VAL A 305 -14.51 -42.86 1.37
CA VAL A 305 -13.51 -42.03 0.68
C VAL A 305 -14.10 -40.75 0.10
N GLY A 306 -15.31 -40.81 -0.45
CA GLY A 306 -15.99 -39.66 -1.05
C GLY A 306 -16.20 -38.55 -0.02
N LEU A 307 -16.80 -38.89 1.11
CA LEU A 307 -17.11 -37.93 2.18
C LEU A 307 -15.85 -37.30 2.77
N VAL A 308 -14.78 -38.08 2.95
CA VAL A 308 -13.50 -37.58 3.46
C VAL A 308 -12.89 -36.58 2.47
N LEU A 309 -12.79 -36.96 1.19
CA LEU A 309 -12.18 -36.10 0.17
C LEU A 309 -12.97 -34.81 -0.05
N THR A 310 -14.30 -34.88 -0.15
CA THR A 310 -15.12 -33.69 -0.38
C THR A 310 -15.08 -32.75 0.81
N THR A 311 -15.08 -33.27 2.04
CA THR A 311 -14.90 -32.47 3.26
C THR A 311 -13.53 -31.78 3.28
N LEU A 312 -12.44 -32.51 2.95
CA LEU A 312 -11.10 -31.94 2.88
C LEU A 312 -11.00 -30.84 1.80
N ILE A 313 -11.65 -31.00 0.66
CA ILE A 313 -11.71 -29.97 -0.40
C ILE A 313 -12.42 -28.71 0.13
N VAL A 314 -13.57 -28.85 0.80
CA VAL A 314 -14.30 -27.70 1.36
C VAL A 314 -13.48 -26.98 2.42
N VAL A 315 -12.84 -27.73 3.34
CA VAL A 315 -11.95 -27.15 4.36
C VAL A 315 -10.76 -26.46 3.69
N GLY A 316 -10.07 -27.14 2.77
CA GLY A 316 -8.91 -26.60 2.07
C GLY A 316 -9.23 -25.33 1.27
N LEU A 317 -10.37 -25.31 0.57
CA LEU A 317 -10.79 -24.16 -0.22
C LEU A 317 -11.17 -22.96 0.68
N THR A 318 -12.00 -23.19 1.71
CA THR A 318 -12.47 -22.10 2.58
C THR A 318 -11.35 -21.56 3.47
N VAL A 319 -10.57 -22.43 4.11
CA VAL A 319 -9.43 -22.03 4.94
C VAL A 319 -8.31 -21.47 4.07
N GLY A 320 -8.01 -22.09 2.93
CA GLY A 320 -6.99 -21.62 2.00
C GLY A 320 -7.27 -20.20 1.50
N VAL A 321 -8.50 -19.93 1.03
CA VAL A 321 -8.90 -18.58 0.61
C VAL A 321 -8.88 -17.60 1.79
N ARG A 322 -9.30 -18.02 2.99
CA ARG A 322 -9.24 -17.19 4.20
C ARG A 322 -7.81 -16.79 4.58
N LEU A 323 -6.84 -17.68 4.38
CA LEU A 323 -5.43 -17.46 4.70
C LEU A 323 -4.71 -16.64 3.62
N LEU A 324 -4.94 -16.96 2.35
CA LEU A 324 -4.27 -16.32 1.22
C LEU A 324 -4.81 -14.91 0.99
N PHE A 325 -6.13 -14.76 0.86
CA PHE A 325 -6.74 -13.49 0.47
C PHE A 325 -7.23 -12.66 1.65
N ARG A 326 -7.19 -13.21 2.87
CA ARG A 326 -7.66 -12.56 4.11
C ARG A 326 -9.09 -11.98 4.03
N SER A 327 -9.95 -12.59 3.20
CA SER A 327 -11.30 -12.09 2.92
C SER A 327 -12.37 -12.95 3.57
N ARG A 328 -13.24 -12.33 4.38
CA ARG A 328 -14.49 -12.98 4.84
C ARG A 328 -15.53 -13.05 3.71
N GLY A 329 -15.56 -12.05 2.83
CA GLY A 329 -16.50 -11.99 1.71
C GLY A 329 -16.33 -13.15 0.73
N MET A 330 -15.09 -13.47 0.35
CA MET A 330 -14.82 -14.60 -0.55
C MET A 330 -15.19 -15.95 0.09
N VAL A 331 -14.93 -16.13 1.38
CA VAL A 331 -15.31 -17.35 2.11
C VAL A 331 -16.83 -17.49 2.17
N ALA A 332 -17.56 -16.40 2.43
CA ALA A 332 -19.02 -16.40 2.41
C ALA A 332 -19.56 -16.75 1.02
N ALA A 333 -18.98 -16.17 -0.05
CA ALA A 333 -19.36 -16.49 -1.43
C ALA A 333 -19.16 -17.99 -1.76
N ILE A 334 -18.02 -18.58 -1.37
CA ILE A 334 -17.77 -20.02 -1.53
C ILE A 334 -18.82 -20.85 -0.79
N GLY A 335 -19.06 -20.53 0.49
CA GLY A 335 -20.02 -21.28 1.30
C GLY A 335 -21.45 -21.20 0.76
N ILE A 336 -21.89 -20.00 0.35
CA ILE A 336 -23.18 -19.81 -0.32
C ILE A 336 -23.24 -20.65 -1.60
N GLY A 337 -22.20 -20.62 -2.44
CA GLY A 337 -22.13 -21.41 -3.66
C GLY A 337 -22.26 -22.92 -3.40
N ILE A 338 -21.55 -23.45 -2.42
CA ILE A 338 -21.64 -24.86 -2.03
C ILE A 338 -23.06 -25.21 -1.59
N ILE A 339 -23.65 -24.42 -0.68
CA ILE A 339 -24.99 -24.66 -0.15
C ILE A 339 -26.02 -24.61 -1.28
N VAL A 340 -25.97 -23.58 -2.14
CA VAL A 340 -26.89 -23.43 -3.27
C VAL A 340 -26.79 -24.63 -4.22
N ALA A 341 -25.58 -25.03 -4.63
CA ALA A 341 -25.41 -26.18 -5.52
C ALA A 341 -25.96 -27.48 -4.90
N THR A 342 -25.64 -27.73 -3.62
CA THR A 342 -26.15 -28.90 -2.89
C THR A 342 -27.69 -28.87 -2.81
N GLN A 343 -28.31 -27.76 -2.43
CA GLN A 343 -29.77 -27.65 -2.30
C GLN A 343 -30.49 -27.75 -3.66
N VAL A 344 -29.92 -27.18 -4.72
CA VAL A 344 -30.47 -27.30 -6.07
C VAL A 344 -30.44 -28.75 -6.53
N LEU A 345 -29.31 -29.46 -6.37
CA LEU A 345 -29.20 -30.86 -6.79
C LEU A 345 -30.05 -31.81 -5.94
N VAL A 346 -30.23 -31.50 -4.65
CA VAL A 346 -31.19 -32.20 -3.79
C VAL A 346 -32.62 -32.00 -4.30
N SER A 347 -33.01 -30.76 -4.61
CA SER A 347 -34.39 -30.44 -5.03
C SER A 347 -34.75 -30.97 -6.41
N VAL A 348 -33.80 -31.00 -7.36
CA VAL A 348 -34.01 -31.51 -8.73
C VAL A 348 -34.22 -33.03 -8.75
N GLY A 349 -33.66 -33.77 -7.79
CA GLY A 349 -33.76 -35.23 -7.79
C GLY A 349 -35.05 -35.83 -7.18
N GLY A 350 -35.91 -35.01 -6.56
CA GLY A 350 -37.16 -35.48 -5.93
C GLY A 350 -36.97 -36.44 -4.73
N GLN A 351 -38.05 -37.05 -4.25
CA GLN A 351 -38.08 -37.96 -3.07
C GLN A 351 -37.26 -39.25 -3.24
N SER A 352 -36.79 -39.54 -4.46
CA SER A 352 -36.03 -40.74 -4.82
C SER A 352 -34.62 -40.41 -5.33
N SER A 353 -34.13 -39.18 -5.11
CA SER A 353 -32.80 -38.77 -5.57
C SER A 353 -31.69 -39.59 -4.89
N PRO A 354 -30.86 -40.34 -5.64
CA PRO A 354 -29.72 -41.05 -5.08
C PRO A 354 -28.57 -40.11 -4.68
N LEU A 355 -28.66 -38.83 -5.06
CA LEU A 355 -27.58 -37.86 -4.88
C LEU A 355 -27.40 -37.50 -3.41
N VAL A 356 -28.45 -37.31 -2.62
CA VAL A 356 -28.35 -37.14 -1.15
C VAL A 356 -29.41 -38.01 -0.50
N LEU A 357 -29.02 -39.24 -0.18
CA LEU A 357 -29.88 -40.17 0.55
C LEU A 357 -30.10 -39.67 1.98
N ALA A 358 -31.27 -39.96 2.56
CA ALA A 358 -31.58 -39.73 3.97
C ALA A 358 -30.80 -40.72 4.87
N ASN A 359 -29.48 -40.65 4.82
CA ASN A 359 -28.55 -41.46 5.58
C ASN A 359 -27.45 -40.57 6.20
N ALA A 360 -26.63 -41.15 7.07
CA ALA A 360 -25.61 -40.40 7.80
C ALA A 360 -24.66 -39.62 6.87
N ALA A 361 -24.21 -40.23 5.76
CA ALA A 361 -23.30 -39.57 4.82
C ALA A 361 -23.96 -38.37 4.12
N GLY A 362 -25.21 -38.50 3.70
CA GLY A 362 -25.99 -37.42 3.09
C GLY A 362 -26.23 -36.25 4.04
N TYR A 363 -26.55 -36.52 5.32
CA TYR A 363 -26.70 -35.48 6.32
C TYR A 363 -25.37 -34.78 6.63
N VAL A 364 -24.28 -35.53 6.77
CA VAL A 364 -22.95 -34.95 6.98
C VAL A 364 -22.59 -34.04 5.80
N TRP A 365 -22.75 -34.50 4.56
CA TRP A 365 -22.48 -33.66 3.39
C TRP A 365 -23.37 -32.41 3.30
N THR A 366 -24.64 -32.51 3.71
CA THR A 366 -25.57 -31.39 3.65
C THR A 366 -25.22 -30.27 4.64
N PHE A 367 -24.78 -30.62 5.85
CA PHE A 367 -24.58 -29.65 6.93
C PHE A 367 -23.10 -29.31 7.21
N ALA A 368 -22.17 -30.24 7.02
CA ALA A 368 -20.76 -30.01 7.32
C ALA A 368 -20.15 -28.83 6.55
N PRO A 369 -20.42 -28.62 5.24
CA PRO A 369 -19.89 -27.46 4.51
C PRO A 369 -20.34 -26.12 5.10
N ALA A 370 -21.59 -26.02 5.57
CA ALA A 370 -22.10 -24.83 6.22
C ALA A 370 -21.40 -24.57 7.56
N LEU A 371 -21.19 -25.62 8.37
CA LEU A 371 -20.46 -25.53 9.64
C LEU A 371 -18.99 -25.15 9.44
N VAL A 372 -18.31 -25.76 8.46
CA VAL A 372 -16.93 -25.44 8.09
C VAL A 372 -16.82 -23.98 7.63
N THR A 373 -17.75 -23.52 6.79
CA THR A 373 -17.79 -22.12 6.34
C THR A 373 -18.01 -21.18 7.52
N LEU A 374 -18.98 -21.47 8.40
CA LEU A 374 -19.26 -20.64 9.57
C LEU A 374 -18.04 -20.55 10.50
N PHE A 375 -17.34 -21.68 10.70
CA PHE A 375 -16.11 -21.72 11.46
C PHE A 375 -15.00 -20.87 10.82
N ALA A 376 -14.77 -21.01 9.50
CA ALA A 376 -13.80 -20.20 8.77
C ALA A 376 -14.15 -18.70 8.79
N LEU A 377 -15.44 -18.36 8.80
CA LEU A 377 -15.93 -16.98 8.95
C LEU A 377 -15.74 -16.46 10.36
N ALA A 378 -15.97 -17.27 11.39
CA ALA A 378 -15.80 -16.91 12.80
C ALA A 378 -14.33 -16.90 13.25
N TRP A 379 -13.45 -17.56 12.49
CA TRP A 379 -12.04 -17.70 12.84
C TRP A 379 -11.34 -16.33 12.96
N PRO A 380 -10.71 -16.04 14.12
CA PRO A 380 -10.03 -14.78 14.35
C PRO A 380 -8.79 -14.64 13.46
N ASP A 381 -8.44 -13.41 13.10
CA ASP A 381 -7.18 -13.17 12.40
C ASP A 381 -6.01 -13.37 13.38
N LEU A 382 -5.28 -14.47 13.22
CA LEU A 382 -4.18 -14.85 14.12
C LEU A 382 -2.82 -14.24 13.73
N SER A 383 -2.77 -13.38 12.69
CA SER A 383 -1.53 -12.73 12.25
C SER A 383 -0.84 -11.96 13.39
N GLY A 384 -1.61 -11.28 14.24
CA GLY A 384 -1.09 -10.59 15.42
C GLY A 384 -0.47 -11.51 16.49
N ILE A 385 -0.96 -12.74 16.65
CA ILE A 385 -0.49 -13.67 17.68
C ILE A 385 0.86 -14.32 17.29
N ARG A 386 1.07 -14.62 16.01
CA ARG A 386 2.37 -15.11 15.53
C ARG A 386 3.45 -14.02 15.59
N ALA A 387 3.08 -12.78 15.28
CA ALA A 387 3.96 -11.63 15.48
C ALA A 387 4.33 -11.44 16.96
N ALA A 388 3.36 -11.56 17.87
CA ALA A 388 3.61 -11.49 19.32
C ALA A 388 4.57 -12.57 19.83
N ARG A 389 4.40 -13.83 19.38
CA ARG A 389 5.30 -14.94 19.75
C ARG A 389 6.70 -14.81 19.15
N ALA A 390 6.81 -14.31 17.92
CA ALA A 390 8.11 -14.04 17.29
C ALA A 390 8.85 -12.89 17.99
N ALA A 391 8.14 -11.83 18.37
CA ALA A 391 8.69 -10.74 19.17
C ALA A 391 9.14 -11.21 20.57
N GLU A 392 8.39 -12.13 21.20
CA GLU A 392 8.75 -12.71 22.49
C GLU A 392 9.97 -13.64 22.40
N ALA A 393 10.09 -14.41 21.31
CA ALA A 393 11.28 -15.21 21.01
C ALA A 393 12.52 -14.35 20.70
N ALA A 394 12.34 -13.21 20.02
CA ALA A 394 13.43 -12.27 19.76
C ALA A 394 13.90 -11.56 21.04
N ARG A 395 12.96 -11.19 21.93
CA ARG A 395 13.26 -10.61 23.25
C ARG A 395 14.03 -11.57 24.15
N SER A 396 13.63 -12.86 24.20
CA SER A 396 14.32 -13.88 24.99
C SER A 396 15.66 -14.29 24.40
N GLY A 397 15.82 -14.25 23.07
CA GLY A 397 17.11 -14.47 22.39
C GLY A 397 18.15 -13.37 22.68
N SER A 398 17.73 -12.11 22.82
CA SER A 398 18.65 -11.00 23.15
C SER A 398 19.14 -11.01 24.62
N ALA A 399 18.37 -11.62 25.52
CA ALA A 399 18.73 -11.73 26.93
C ALA A 399 19.82 -12.81 27.17
N SER A 400 19.90 -13.82 26.30
CA SER A 400 20.89 -14.89 26.36
C SER A 400 22.27 -14.48 25.83
N SER A 401 22.39 -13.39 25.07
CA SER A 401 23.67 -12.93 24.48
C SER A 401 24.35 -11.81 25.28
N ARG A 402 23.83 -11.49 26.48
CA ARG A 402 24.39 -10.50 27.41
C ARG A 402 24.82 -11.11 28.77
N GLY A 403 24.90 -12.44 28.85
CA GLY A 403 25.40 -13.18 30.03
C GLY A 403 26.85 -13.58 29.87
#